data_AF-A0A5P9EXM4-F1
#
_entry.id   AF-A0A5P9EXM4-F1
#
_cell.length_a   1.000
_cell.length_b   1.000
_cell.length_c   1.000
_cell.angle_alpha   90.00
_cell.angle_beta   90.00
_cell.angle_gamma   90.00
#
_symmetry.space_group_name_H-M   'P 1'
#
loop_
_entity.id
_entity.type
_entity.pdbx_description
1 polymer ?
#
loop_
_entity_poly.entity_id
_entity_poly.type
_entity_poly.pdbx_seq_one_letter_code
_entity_poly.pdbx_strand_id
1 'polypeptide(L)' 'MQFQFANFAEFLAMDGHGIYVWVSYAVTFAALASLALYPRLARRRLQRELHNQQRIEQRRRRARAQQADMEEPA' A
#
# COMPACT_ATOMS: atom_id res chain seq x y z
N MET A 1 46.63 0.65 14.36
CA MET A 1 45.22 0.69 13.90
C MET A 1 45.24 0.83 12.39
N GLN A 2 45.22 -0.27 11.63
CA GLN A 2 45.09 -0.22 10.17
C GLN A 2 43.61 -0.11 9.81
N PHE A 3 43.24 0.94 9.09
CA PHE A 3 41.91 1.05 8.49
C PHE A 3 41.78 -0.04 7.42
N GLN A 4 40.89 -0.99 7.64
CA GLN A 4 40.66 -2.17 6.77
C GLN A 4 40.03 -1.83 5.40
N PHE A 5 39.71 -0.56 5.14
CA PHE A 5 39.08 -0.12 3.90
C PHE A 5 39.73 1.19 3.46
N ALA A 6 40.41 1.18 2.30
CA ALA A 6 41.08 2.35 1.74
C ALA A 6 40.14 3.21 0.89
N ASN A 7 39.00 2.65 0.43
CA ASN A 7 38.01 3.36 -0.36
C ASN A 7 36.57 2.81 -0.16
N PHE A 8 35.57 3.56 -0.62
CA PHE A 8 34.15 3.21 -0.51
C PHE A 8 33.76 1.96 -1.32
N ALA A 9 34.46 1.67 -2.43
CA ALA A 9 34.22 0.49 -3.26
C ALA A 9 34.74 -0.80 -2.58
N GLU A 10 35.85 -0.75 -1.84
CA GLU A 10 36.35 -1.85 -1.00
C GLU A 10 35.41 -2.16 0.15
N PHE A 11 34.80 -1.13 0.74
CA PHE A 11 33.75 -1.31 1.74
C PHE A 11 32.50 -1.94 1.13
N LEU A 12 32.14 -1.59 -0.11
CA LEU A 12 30.98 -2.18 -0.79
C LEU A 12 31.24 -3.62 -1.26
N ALA A 13 32.47 -3.91 -1.69
CA ALA A 13 32.90 -5.23 -2.14
C ALA A 13 33.22 -6.16 -0.96
N MET A 14 33.63 -5.62 0.20
CA MET A 14 34.01 -6.37 1.42
C MET A 14 34.80 -7.64 1.08
N ASP A 15 35.88 -7.47 0.31
CA ASP A 15 36.76 -8.57 -0.15
C ASP A 15 36.02 -9.75 -0.84
N GLY A 16 34.95 -9.43 -1.56
CA GLY A 16 34.11 -10.40 -2.29
C GLY A 16 32.85 -10.86 -1.53
N HIS A 17 32.66 -10.46 -0.28
CA HIS A 17 31.48 -10.84 0.53
C HIS A 17 30.35 -9.80 0.49
N GLY A 18 30.61 -8.61 -0.03
CA GLY A 18 29.63 -7.52 -0.08
C GLY A 18 28.33 -7.90 -0.78
N ILE A 19 28.39 -8.73 -1.83
CA ILE A 19 27.22 -9.21 -2.57
C ILE A 19 26.22 -9.91 -1.63
N TYR A 20 26.70 -10.79 -0.74
CA TYR A 20 25.84 -11.52 0.20
C TYR A 20 25.15 -10.58 1.19
N VAL A 21 25.88 -9.56 1.67
CA VAL A 21 25.35 -8.57 2.61
C VAL A 21 24.26 -7.75 1.93
N TRP A 22 24.56 -7.16 0.77
CA TRP A 22 23.61 -6.31 0.05
C TRP A 22 22.38 -7.06 -0.42
N VAL A 23 22.51 -8.31 -0.87
CA VAL A 23 21.36 -9.16 -1.22
C VAL A 23 20.51 -9.46 0.02
N SER A 24 21.12 -9.80 1.15
CA SER A 24 20.41 -10.03 2.40
C SER A 24 19.62 -8.78 2.83
N TYR A 25 20.27 -7.62 2.82
CA TYR A 25 19.61 -6.34 3.10
C TYR A 25 18.48 -6.04 2.12
N ALA A 26 18.69 -6.24 0.81
CA ALA A 26 17.68 -6.01 -0.20
C ALA A 26 16.45 -6.90 0.00
N VAL A 27 16.65 -8.19 0.29
CA VAL A 27 15.58 -9.15 0.57
C VAL A 27 14.82 -8.76 1.84
N THR A 28 15.53 -8.43 2.92
CA THR A 28 14.89 -7.99 4.17
C THR A 28 14.10 -6.69 3.96
N PHE A 29 14.68 -5.71 3.27
CA PHE A 29 14.02 -4.44 3.00
C PHE A 29 12.80 -4.62 2.10
N ALA A 30 12.89 -5.49 1.08
CA ALA A 30 11.76 -5.85 0.22
C ALA A 30 10.64 -6.53 1.02
N ALA A 31 10.97 -7.43 1.93
CA ALA A 31 9.99 -8.10 2.80
C ALA A 31 9.29 -7.09 3.72
N LEU A 32 10.05 -6.22 4.38
CA LEU A 32 9.50 -5.15 5.24
C LEU A 32 8.64 -4.16 4.45
N ALA A 33 9.13 -3.72 3.29
CA ALA A 33 8.37 -2.84 2.40
C ALA A 33 7.07 -3.50 1.96
N SER A 34 7.09 -4.78 1.60
CA SER A 34 5.90 -5.55 1.22
C SER A 34 4.91 -5.64 2.37
N LEU A 35 5.39 -5.95 3.58
CA LEU A 35 4.56 -6.01 4.78
C LEU A 35 3.94 -4.65 5.12
N ALA A 36 4.66 -3.55 4.88
CA ALA A 36 4.18 -2.19 5.12
C ALA A 36 3.25 -1.66 3.99
N LEU A 37 3.46 -2.08 2.74
CA LEU A 37 2.65 -1.67 1.60
C LEU A 37 1.34 -2.46 1.53
N TYR A 38 1.36 -3.77 1.79
CA TYR A 38 0.19 -4.64 1.70
C TYR A 38 -1.05 -4.10 2.44
N PRO A 39 -0.99 -3.75 3.74
CA PRO A 39 -2.14 -3.21 4.46
C PRO A 39 -2.56 -1.83 3.94
N ARG A 40 -1.61 -1.00 3.49
CA ARG A 40 -1.92 0.32 2.90
C ARG A 40 -2.69 0.18 1.60
N LEU A 41 -2.27 -0.74 0.72
CA LEU A 41 -2.96 -1.01 -0.55
C LEU A 41 -4.33 -1.65 -0.29
N ALA A 42 -4.41 -2.63 0.63
CA ALA A 42 -5.67 -3.26 1.01
C ALA A 42 -6.67 -2.24 1.56
N ARG A 43 -6.23 -1.33 2.44
CA ARG A 43 -7.09 -0.28 2.98
C ARG A 43 -7.58 0.70 1.92
N ARG A 44 -6.73 1.07 0.96
CA ARG A 44 -7.15 1.89 -0.19
C ARG A 44 -8.19 1.18 -1.06
N ARG A 45 -8.05 -0.13 -1.27
CA ARG A 45 -9.04 -0.94 -2.00
C ARG A 45 -10.38 -0.98 -1.26
N LEU A 46 -10.36 -1.25 0.04
CA LEU A 46 -11.56 -1.29 0.87
C LEU A 46 -12.30 0.06 0.89
N GLN A 47 -11.57 1.17 1.04
CA GLN A 47 -12.18 2.51 1.01
C GLN A 47 -12.87 2.81 -0.33
N ARG A 48 -12.28 2.40 -1.45
CA ARG A 48 -12.89 2.56 -2.78
C ARG A 48 -14.19 1.77 -2.90
N GLU A 49 -14.19 0.54 -2.39
CA GLU A 49 -15.38 -0.32 -2.41
C GLU A 49 -16.51 0.28 -1.56
N LEU A 50 -16.21 0.69 -0.33
CA LEU A 50 -17.19 1.35 0.55
C LEU A 50 -17.77 2.62 -0.07
N HIS A 51 -16.92 3.45 -0.71
CA HIS A 51 -17.40 4.66 -1.37
C HIS A 51 -18.35 4.34 -2.53
N ASN A 52 -18.07 3.27 -3.29
CA ASN A 52 -18.93 2.86 -4.38
C ASN A 52 -20.29 2.35 -3.89
N GLN A 53 -20.29 1.54 -2.82
CA GLN A 53 -21.52 1.04 -2.19
C GLN A 53 -22.38 2.18 -1.63
N GLN A 54 -21.77 3.13 -0.92
CA GLN A 54 -22.47 4.31 -0.41
C GLN A 54 -23.15 5.12 -1.52
N ARG A 55 -22.49 5.29 -2.68
CA ARG A 55 -23.09 5.99 -3.83
C ARG A 55 -24.32 5.28 -4.38
N ILE A 56 -24.30 3.94 -4.43
CA ILE A 56 -25.43 3.14 -4.91
C ILE A 56 -26.59 3.22 -3.92
N GLU A 57 -26.32 3.10 -2.61
CA GLU A 57 -27.34 3.23 -1.58
C GLU A 57 -28.00 4.61 -1.57
N GLN A 58 -27.20 5.68 -1.70
CA GLN A 58 -27.74 7.04 -1.78
C GLN A 58 -28.68 7.22 -2.98
N ARG A 59 -28.34 6.67 -4.15
CA ARG A 59 -29.21 6.71 -5.34
C ARG A 59 -30.53 5.97 -5.08
N ARG A 60 -30.48 4.78 -4.47
CA ARG A 60 -31.67 4.01 -4.12
C ARG A 60 -32.57 4.72 -3.12
N ARG A 61 -31.99 5.36 -2.09
CA ARG A 61 -32.74 6.16 -1.12
C ARG A 61 -33.44 7.35 -1.76
N ARG A 62 -32.75 8.08 -2.65
CA ARG A 62 -33.35 9.20 -3.40
C ARG A 62 -34.49 8.74 -4.32
N ALA A 63 -34.32 7.62 -5.01
CA ALA A 63 -35.40 7.06 -5.84
C ALA A 63 -36.63 6.68 -5.01
N ARG A 64 -36.44 6.08 -3.83
CA ARG A 64 -37.57 5.78 -2.91
C ARG A 64 -38.24 7.03 -2.35
N ALA A 65 -37.46 8.06 -2.00
CA ALA A 65 -38.01 9.34 -1.53
C ALA A 65 -38.84 10.02 -2.63
N GLN A 66 -38.34 10.03 -3.88
CA GLN A 66 -39.10 10.56 -5.02
C GLN A 66 -40.36 9.76 -5.34
N GLN A 67 -40.34 8.44 -5.14
CA GLN A 67 -41.54 7.61 -5.29
C GLN A 67 -42.57 7.93 -4.21
N ALA A 68 -42.16 8.07 -2.95
CA ALA A 68 -43.05 8.46 -1.85
C ALA A 68 -43.67 9.85 -2.08
N ASP A 69 -42.91 10.83 -2.56
CA ASP A 69 -43.42 12.17 -2.90
C ASP A 69 -44.36 12.15 -4.13
N MET A 70 -44.21 11.21 -5.06
CA MET A 70 -45.10 11.07 -6.24
C MET A 70 -46.36 10.25 -5.98
N GLU A 71 -46.36 9.38 -4.96
CA GLU A 71 -47.53 8.59 -4.53
C GLU A 71 -48.51 9.39 -3.65
N GLU A 72 -48.17 10.64 -3.30
CA GLU A 72 -49.05 11.58 -2.61
C GLU A 72 -49.67 12.64 -3.56
N PRO A 73 -50.61 12.28 -4.45
CA PRO A 73 -51.58 13.23 -4.99
C PRO A 73 -52.94 13.02 -4.30
N ALA A 74 -53.32 14.00 -3.48
CA ALA A 74 -54.69 14.20 -3.00
C ALA A 74 -55.55 14.92 -4.04
#